data_AF-A0A6S6SUY6-F1
#
_entry.id   AF-A0A6S6SUY6-F1
#
_cell.length_a   1.000
_cell.length_b   1.000
_cell.length_c   1.000
_cell.angle_alpha   90.00
_cell.angle_beta   90.00
_cell.angle_gamma   90.00
#
_symmetry.space_group_name_H-M   'P 1'
#
loop_
_entity.id
_entity.type
_entity.pdbx_description
1 polymer ?
#
loop_
_entity_poly.entity_id
_entity_poly.type
_entity_poly.pdbx_seq_one_letter_code
_entity_poly.pdbx_strand_id
1 'polypeptide(L)'
;MILDKEKILQRVEQALTTLRPHLEIDGGDIEVVELTDDMVLRFKWLGNCETCSMSTMTMKGGVEQTILSFVSEIKSVEAINGLFIA
;
A
#
# COMPACT_ATOMS: atom_id res chain seq x y z
N MET A 1 -7.42 -19.35 11.19
CA MET A 1 -7.04 -18.82 9.86
C MET A 1 -5.97 -17.74 10.00
N ILE A 2 -4.81 -18.05 10.60
CA ILE A 2 -3.68 -17.10 10.69
C ILE A 2 -2.73 -17.32 9.50
N LEU A 3 -2.55 -18.58 9.09
CA LEU A 3 -1.65 -19.01 8.02
C LEU A 3 -1.96 -18.39 6.63
N ASP A 4 -3.23 -18.06 6.36
CA ASP A 4 -3.64 -17.53 5.06
C ASP A 4 -3.28 -16.05 4.90
N LYS A 5 -3.43 -15.25 5.97
CA LYS A 5 -3.09 -13.82 5.96
C LYS A 5 -1.59 -13.60 5.81
N GLU A 6 -0.75 -14.40 6.48
CA GLU A 6 0.71 -14.29 6.36
C GLU A 6 1.20 -14.52 4.93
N LYS A 7 0.64 -15.51 4.23
CA LYS A 7 0.98 -15.77 2.81
C LYS A 7 0.56 -14.61 1.90
N ILE A 8 -0.59 -14.00 2.19
CA ILE A 8 -1.06 -12.84 1.45
C ILE A 8 -0.14 -11.64 1.68
N LEU A 9 0.22 -11.36 2.94
CA LEU A 9 1.17 -10.31 3.29
C LEU A 9 2.53 -10.50 2.64
N GLN A 10 3.03 -11.74 2.53
CA GLN A 10 4.27 -12.02 1.80
C GLN A 10 4.18 -11.63 0.31
N ARG A 11 3.05 -11.92 -0.35
CA ARG A 11 2.85 -11.53 -1.75
C ARG A 11 2.65 -10.02 -1.90
N VAL A 12 1.99 -9.37 -0.95
CA VAL A 12 1.91 -7.91 -0.88
C VAL A 12 3.31 -7.32 -0.81
N GLU A 13 4.18 -7.84 0.05
CA GLU A 13 5.55 -7.34 0.14
C GLU A 13 6.36 -7.56 -1.13
N GLN A 14 6.13 -8.66 -1.85
CA GLN A 14 6.73 -8.85 -3.17
C GLN A 14 6.25 -7.78 -4.17
N ALA A 15 4.95 -7.46 -4.17
CA ALA A 15 4.40 -6.39 -5.00
C ALA A 15 5.01 -5.02 -4.62
N LEU A 16 5.04 -4.70 -3.33
CA LEU A 16 5.62 -3.45 -2.82
C LEU A 16 7.12 -3.34 -3.15
N THR A 17 7.87 -4.44 -3.09
CA THR A 17 9.30 -4.45 -3.47
C THR A 17 9.52 -3.98 -4.91
N THR A 18 8.56 -4.19 -5.82
CA THR A 18 8.63 -3.66 -7.19
C THR A 18 8.28 -2.17 -7.28
N LEU A 19 7.51 -1.64 -6.33
CA LEU A 19 7.11 -0.24 -6.26
C LEU A 19 8.12 0.64 -5.51
N ARG A 20 8.80 0.10 -4.49
CA ARG A 20 9.74 0.86 -3.64
C ARG A 20 10.77 1.66 -4.45
N PRO A 21 11.43 1.12 -5.49
CA PRO A 21 12.39 1.91 -6.28
C PRO A 21 11.76 3.14 -6.94
N HIS A 22 10.48 3.07 -7.33
CA HIS A 22 9.77 4.20 -7.92
C HIS A 22 9.40 5.25 -6.86
N LEU A 23 8.97 4.81 -5.67
CA LEU A 23 8.63 5.70 -4.56
C LEU A 23 9.89 6.38 -3.98
N GLU A 24 11.00 5.65 -3.90
CA GLU A 24 12.28 6.15 -3.40
C GLU A 24 12.86 7.26 -4.30
N ILE A 25 12.64 7.19 -5.62
CA ILE A 25 13.01 8.28 -6.55
C ILE A 25 12.28 9.59 -6.18
N ASP A 26 11.02 9.49 -5.74
CA ASP A 26 10.24 10.63 -5.26
C ASP A 26 10.52 10.98 -3.78
N GLY A 27 11.44 10.24 -3.13
CA GLY A 27 11.84 10.41 -1.73
C GLY A 27 10.80 9.93 -0.73
N GLY A 28 9.95 8.96 -1.11
CA GLY A 28 8.98 8.33 -0.23
C GLY A 28 9.06 6.80 -0.22
N ASP A 29 8.22 6.18 0.59
CA ASP A 29 8.11 4.72 0.71
C ASP A 29 6.72 4.33 1.28
N ILE A 30 6.45 3.04 1.44
CA ILE A 30 5.23 2.47 2.01
C ILE A 30 5.59 1.39 3.02
N GLU A 31 4.90 1.40 4.16
CA GLU A 31 4.95 0.34 5.16
C GLU A 31 3.56 -0.27 5.36
N VAL A 32 3.48 -1.61 5.28
CA VAL A 32 2.25 -2.36 5.58
C VAL A 32 2.01 -2.34 7.08
N VAL A 33 0.78 -1.99 7.47
CA VAL A 33 0.36 -1.93 8.88
C VAL A 33 -0.40 -3.20 9.24
N GLU A 34 -1.44 -3.53 8.48
CA GLU A 34 -2.25 -4.72 8.73
C GLU A 34 -3.08 -5.13 7.50
N LEU A 35 -3.55 -6.38 7.51
CA LEU A 35 -4.61 -6.85 6.62
C LEU A 35 -5.84 -7.19 7.47
N THR A 36 -6.89 -6.39 7.29
CA THR A 36 -8.16 -6.54 8.02
C THR A 36 -8.86 -7.86 7.66
N ASP A 37 -9.85 -8.28 8.46
CA ASP A 37 -10.66 -9.47 8.15
C ASP A 37 -11.52 -9.30 6.88
N ASP A 38 -11.83 -8.06 6.50
CA ASP A 38 -12.55 -7.73 5.28
C ASP A 38 -11.69 -7.75 4.00
N MET A 39 -10.41 -8.14 4.13
CA MET A 39 -9.40 -8.14 3.06
C MET A 39 -9.07 -6.74 2.55
N VAL A 40 -9.11 -5.75 3.45
CA VAL A 40 -8.62 -4.39 3.22
C VAL A 40 -7.20 -4.29 3.76
N LEU A 41 -6.24 -3.97 2.89
CA LEU A 41 -4.84 -3.78 3.26
C LEU A 41 -4.63 -2.35 3.74
N ARG A 42 -4.21 -2.20 4.99
CA ARG A 42 -3.85 -0.91 5.58
C ARG A 42 -2.35 -0.71 5.53
N PHE A 43 -1.94 0.47 5.10
CA PHE A 43 -0.54 0.86 5.01
C PHE A 43 -0.38 2.32 5.42
N LYS A 44 0.86 2.73 5.67
CA LYS A 44 1.22 4.14 5.86
C LYS A 44 2.26 4.56 4.83
N TRP A 45 2.11 5.77 4.32
CA TRP A 45 3.11 6.46 3.53
C TRP A 45 4.28 6.85 4.41
N LEU A 46 5.49 6.75 3.87
CA LEU A 46 6.72 7.19 4.48
C LEU A 46 7.37 8.26 3.60
N GLY A 47 8.19 9.12 4.22
CA GLY A 47 8.94 10.17 3.53
C GLY A 47 8.04 11.19 2.83
N ASN A 48 8.48 11.67 1.66
CA ASN A 48 7.79 12.72 0.92
C ASN A 48 6.37 12.34 0.45
N CYS A 49 6.06 11.05 0.36
CA CYS A 49 4.72 10.57 0.01
C CYS A 49 3.66 11.00 1.03
N GLU A 50 4.03 11.19 2.30
CA GLU A 50 3.11 11.61 3.36
C GLU A 50 2.56 13.03 3.12
N THR A 51 3.40 13.95 2.63
CA THR A 51 3.08 15.37 2.47
C THR A 51 2.72 15.77 1.03
N CYS A 52 2.71 14.83 0.08
CA CYS A 52 2.51 15.14 -1.34
C CYS A 52 1.03 15.41 -1.66
N SER A 53 0.63 16.68 -1.50
CA SER A 53 -0.74 17.20 -1.64
C SER A 53 -1.37 17.04 -3.02
N MET A 54 -0.59 16.87 -4.09
CA MET A 54 -1.14 16.68 -5.44
C MET A 54 -1.37 15.21 -5.81
N SER A 55 -0.66 14.29 -5.18
CA SER A 55 -0.50 12.93 -5.73
C SER A 55 -1.09 11.84 -4.87
N THR A 56 -1.64 12.12 -3.68
CA THR A 56 -2.10 11.05 -2.78
C THR A 56 -3.19 10.18 -3.41
N MET A 57 -4.15 10.75 -4.17
CA MET A 57 -5.21 9.97 -4.82
C MET A 57 -4.68 9.14 -6.00
N THR A 58 -3.89 9.75 -6.89
CA THR A 58 -3.35 9.08 -8.08
C THR A 58 -2.29 8.03 -7.73
N MET A 59 -1.42 8.35 -6.77
CA MET A 59 -0.39 7.44 -6.26
C MET A 59 -1.01 6.27 -5.52
N LYS A 60 -2.01 6.52 -4.65
CA LYS A 60 -2.80 5.45 -4.02
C LYS A 60 -3.43 4.55 -5.08
N GLY A 61 -4.02 5.13 -6.13
CA GLY A 61 -4.59 4.35 -7.23
C GLY A 61 -3.56 3.47 -7.95
N GLY A 62 -2.36 3.99 -8.22
CA GLY A 62 -1.27 3.20 -8.81
C GLY A 62 -0.85 2.03 -7.93
N VAL A 63 -0.62 2.30 -6.63
CA VAL A 63 -0.27 1.28 -5.63
C VAL A 63 -1.37 0.22 -5.51
N GLU A 64 -2.63 0.65 -5.42
CA GLU A 64 -3.80 -0.23 -5.34
C GLU A 64 -3.86 -1.15 -6.56
N GLN A 65 -3.75 -0.60 -7.78
CA GLN A 65 -3.78 -1.40 -9.00
C GLN A 65 -2.66 -2.42 -9.05
N THR A 66 -1.43 -2.05 -8.66
CA THR A 66 -0.32 -2.99 -8.60
C THR A 66 -0.58 -4.09 -7.58
N ILE A 67 -1.00 -3.75 -6.36
CA ILE A 67 -1.27 -4.76 -5.31
C ILE A 67 -2.37 -5.72 -5.75
N LEU A 68 -3.49 -5.21 -6.28
CA LEU A 68 -4.61 -6.02 -6.76
C LEU A 68 -4.22 -6.92 -7.95
N SER A 69 -3.28 -6.48 -8.79
CA SER A 69 -2.73 -7.27 -9.90
C SER A 69 -1.90 -8.47 -9.41
N PHE A 70 -1.15 -8.30 -8.33
CA PHE A 70 -0.35 -9.38 -7.72
C PHE A 70 -1.16 -10.25 -6.74
N VAL A 71 -2.16 -9.67 -6.09
CA VAL A 71 -2.91 -10.24 -4.97
C VAL A 71 -4.39 -9.90 -5.11
N SER A 72 -5.08 -10.68 -5.94
CA SER A 72 -6.51 -10.50 -6.22
C SER A 72 -7.43 -10.80 -5.02
N GLU A 73 -6.89 -11.41 -3.96
CA GLU A 73 -7.62 -11.65 -2.72
C GLU A 73 -7.87 -10.37 -1.91
N ILE A 74 -7.05 -9.33 -2.10
CA ILE A 74 -7.27 -8.02 -1.47
C ILE A 74 -8.41 -7.33 -2.19
N LYS A 75 -9.34 -6.72 -1.44
CA LYS A 75 -10.48 -6.00 -2.01
C LYS A 75 -10.17 -4.53 -2.26
N SER A 76 -9.41 -3.91 -1.38
CA SER A 76 -9.04 -2.50 -1.45
C SER A 76 -7.86 -2.19 -0.54
N VAL A 77 -7.28 -1.01 -0.74
CA VAL A 77 -6.19 -0.51 0.10
C VAL A 77 -6.56 0.80 0.80
N GLU A 78 -6.09 0.97 2.04
CA GLU A 78 -6.33 2.14 2.87
C GLU A 78 -5.01 2.70 3.40
N ALA A 79 -4.78 3.99 3.16
CA ALA A 79 -3.67 4.71 3.78
C ALA A 79 -4.12 5.26 5.13
N ILE A 80 -3.39 4.98 6.20
CA ILE A 80 -3.72 5.43 7.57
C ILE A 80 -3.05 6.76 7.95
N ASN A 81 -2.13 7.26 7.12
CA ASN A 81 -1.58 8.63 7.19
C ASN A 81 -1.62 9.31 5.80
N GLY A 82 -1.28 10.60 5.75
CA GLY A 82 -1.25 11.42 4.52
C GLY A 82 -2.23 12.59 4.52
N LEU A 83 -2.03 13.53 3.59
CA LEU A 83 -2.69 14.84 3.60
C LEU A 83 -4.22 14.86 3.32
N PHE A 84 -4.86 13.70 3.14
CA PHE A 84 -6.28 13.58 2.75
C PHE A 84 -7.13 12.68 3.65
N ILE A 85 -6.73 12.40 4.89
CA ILE A 85 -7.57 11.65 5.85
C ILE A 85 -8.59 12.56 6.56
N ALA A 86 -9.17 13.48 5.80
CA ALA A 86 -10.23 14.38 6.28
C ALA A 86 -11.59 13.90 5.77
#